data_AF-A0A7J2HZQ8-F1
#
_entry.id   AF-A0A7J2HZQ8-F1
#
_cell.length_a   1.000
_cell.length_b   1.000
_cell.length_c   1.000
_cell.angle_alpha   90.00
_cell.angle_beta   90.00
_cell.angle_gamma   90.00
#
_symmetry.space_group_name_H-M   'P 1'
#
loop_
_entity.id
_entity.type
_entity.pdbx_description
1 polymer ?
#
loop_
_entity_poly.entity_id
_entity_poly.type
_entity_poly.pdbx_seq_one_letter_code
_entity_poly.pdbx_strand_id
1 'polypeptide(L)'
;MERAKKTLTITLLVLTVLLITSYLPTPCQAETYNVAYQLLDQPNGSTHYRLNVAIPQSLYEYYQSQSHRLNTDDDFAKFVTPHALEPIAENLWQIYTDDEDFANGVLMIVHQIPYMETLPVKYPVETMVENEGDCDLFSYIAASILKAGGLDVVLLYYKNEAHMNIGVRLSHQPYDARGWAYYVMYKNVKYYVAECTGGNWQIGWRVGECPDDLKQALKTVQVIGLENGEQVSPGQVSASYQTLTASSISLTISPMFLIQGGTVTISGQLSPQLQNETVVIYIQENNSPWTILQTLTTDSEGRFACVWNVKTTGMCYVRASWSGNEEYAGADSSIYAITIVSMLFVLLLAIVIVVVCIGVVIALMTRQKQPQIPEPSPPEIPS
;
A
#
# COMPACT_ATOMS: atom_id res chain seq x y z
N MET A 1 51.88 10.63 24.74
CA MET A 1 51.16 9.36 24.47
C MET A 1 49.71 9.38 24.99
N GLU A 2 49.47 9.92 26.19
CA GLU A 2 48.14 10.00 26.81
C GLU A 2 47.16 10.93 26.07
N ARG A 3 47.66 12.07 25.58
CA ARG A 3 46.88 13.04 24.77
C ARG A 3 46.35 12.42 23.47
N ALA A 4 47.18 11.64 22.76
CA ALA A 4 46.80 10.98 21.51
C ALA A 4 45.75 9.87 21.72
N LYS A 5 45.84 9.12 22.82
CA LYS A 5 44.79 8.16 23.21
C LYS A 5 43.47 8.86 23.47
N LYS A 6 43.49 9.96 24.24
CA LYS A 6 42.29 10.73 24.58
C LYS A 6 41.62 11.32 23.32
N THR A 7 42.41 11.85 22.38
CA THR A 7 41.90 12.34 21.09
C THR A 7 41.28 11.20 20.28
N LEU A 8 41.95 10.05 20.15
CA LEU A 8 41.43 8.89 19.41
C LEU A 8 40.11 8.36 20.01
N THR A 9 39.99 8.31 21.34
CA THR A 9 38.76 7.86 22.02
C THR A 9 37.60 8.84 21.78
N ILE A 10 37.86 10.15 21.82
CA ILE A 10 36.84 11.17 21.51
C ILE A 10 36.43 11.10 20.04
N THR A 11 37.39 10.94 19.11
CA THR A 11 37.08 10.81 17.68
C THR A 11 36.25 9.56 17.39
N LEU A 12 36.56 8.42 18.04
CA LEU A 12 35.79 7.18 17.90
C LEU A 12 34.38 7.31 18.49
N LEU A 13 34.24 8.00 19.62
CA LEU A 13 32.95 8.30 20.26
C LEU A 13 32.10 9.21 19.36
N VAL A 14 32.71 10.25 18.78
CA VAL A 14 32.02 11.17 17.86
C VAL A 14 31.63 10.46 16.56
N LEU A 15 32.49 9.59 16.01
CA LEU A 15 32.15 8.80 14.82
C LEU A 15 31.02 7.80 15.10
N THR A 16 31.01 7.16 16.26
CA THR A 16 29.95 6.22 16.66
C THR A 16 28.64 6.95 16.92
N VAL A 17 28.66 8.10 17.59
CA VAL A 17 27.47 8.95 17.77
C VAL A 17 26.96 9.45 16.41
N LEU A 18 27.83 9.92 15.52
CA LEU A 18 27.45 10.36 14.17
C LEU A 18 26.86 9.21 13.33
N LEU A 19 27.45 8.01 13.39
CA LEU A 19 26.88 6.80 12.77
C LEU A 19 25.48 6.54 13.32
N ILE A 20 25.33 6.47 14.65
CA ILE A 20 24.05 6.21 15.31
C ILE A 20 23.00 7.27 14.93
N THR A 21 23.39 8.56 14.86
CA THR A 21 22.47 9.62 14.45
C THR A 21 22.12 9.61 12.97
N SER A 22 23.01 9.10 12.11
CA SER A 22 22.71 8.93 10.67
C SER A 22 21.76 7.77 10.39
N TYR A 23 21.55 6.87 11.36
CA TYR A 23 20.55 5.80 11.32
C TYR A 23 19.29 6.11 12.13
N LEU A 24 19.15 7.32 12.70
CA LEU A 24 17.88 7.73 13.32
C LEU A 24 16.89 8.03 12.17
N PRO A 25 15.81 7.24 12.03
CA PRO A 25 14.82 7.52 11.02
C PRO A 25 14.17 8.87 11.33
N THR A 26 14.19 9.80 10.37
CA THR A 26 13.26 10.92 10.35
C THR A 26 11.86 10.32 10.20
N PRO A 27 10.92 10.53 11.13
CA PRO A 27 9.55 10.08 10.93
C PRO A 27 8.97 10.86 9.75
N CYS A 28 8.91 10.21 8.58
CA CYS A 28 8.08 10.68 7.48
C CYS A 28 6.62 10.45 7.93
N GLN A 29 5.84 11.52 8.03
CA GLN A 29 4.40 11.40 8.22
C GLN A 29 3.82 10.86 6.91
N ALA A 30 3.04 9.79 7.00
CA ALA A 30 2.35 9.25 5.84
C ALA A 30 1.14 10.15 5.51
N GLU A 31 0.95 10.45 4.23
CA GLU A 31 -0.16 11.28 3.74
C GLU A 31 -1.38 10.39 3.42
N THR A 32 -2.59 10.94 3.53
CA THR A 32 -3.82 10.28 3.08
C THR A 32 -4.36 11.05 1.89
N TYR A 33 -4.57 10.37 0.76
CA TYR A 33 -5.08 11.00 -0.46
C TYR A 33 -6.60 11.11 -0.37
N ASN A 34 -7.14 12.29 -0.66
CA ASN A 34 -8.58 12.54 -0.61
C ASN A 34 -9.09 12.90 -2.01
N VAL A 35 -10.10 12.17 -2.48
CA VAL A 35 -10.80 12.45 -3.74
C VAL A 35 -12.30 12.54 -3.46
N ALA A 36 -13.04 13.23 -4.32
CA ALA A 36 -14.48 13.32 -4.19
C ALA A 36 -15.18 13.29 -5.55
N TYR A 37 -16.29 12.56 -5.62
CA TYR A 37 -17.10 12.37 -6.83
C TYR A 37 -18.49 12.93 -6.62
N GLN A 38 -19.02 13.61 -7.64
CA GLN A 38 -20.40 14.06 -7.69
C GLN A 38 -21.29 12.97 -8.29
N LEU A 39 -22.48 12.80 -7.74
CA LEU A 39 -23.46 11.78 -8.15
C LEU A 39 -24.86 12.38 -8.22
N LEU A 40 -25.71 11.77 -9.03
CA LEU A 40 -27.15 12.03 -9.05
C LEU A 40 -27.91 10.82 -8.47
N ASP A 41 -29.12 11.04 -7.96
CA ASP A 41 -30.02 9.98 -7.49
C ASP A 41 -30.39 8.95 -8.57
N GLN A 42 -30.35 9.37 -9.84
CA GLN A 42 -30.53 8.55 -11.04
C GLN A 42 -30.05 9.38 -12.24
N PRO A 43 -29.90 8.81 -13.45
CA PRO A 43 -29.59 9.60 -14.65
C PRO A 43 -30.63 10.71 -14.90
N ASN A 44 -30.17 11.96 -15.12
CA ASN A 44 -31.01 13.18 -15.16
C ASN A 44 -31.78 13.50 -13.87
N GLY A 45 -31.41 12.88 -12.75
CA GLY A 45 -31.93 13.20 -11.43
C GLY A 45 -31.65 14.65 -11.03
N SER A 46 -32.32 15.10 -9.98
CA SER A 46 -32.19 16.47 -9.46
C SER A 46 -31.51 16.53 -8.10
N THR A 47 -31.31 15.38 -7.46
CA THR A 47 -30.65 15.31 -6.16
C THR A 47 -29.17 15.07 -6.37
N HIS A 48 -28.34 15.95 -5.83
CA HIS A 48 -26.89 15.85 -5.93
C HIS A 48 -26.30 15.27 -4.64
N TYR A 49 -25.40 14.31 -4.81
CA TYR A 49 -24.59 13.75 -3.74
C TYR A 49 -23.11 14.01 -4.01
N ARG A 50 -22.34 14.13 -2.93
CA ARG A 50 -20.87 14.19 -2.98
C ARG A 50 -20.32 13.01 -2.19
N LEU A 51 -19.77 12.04 -2.87
CA LEU A 51 -19.07 10.92 -2.25
C LEU A 51 -17.62 11.34 -2.00
N ASN A 52 -17.22 11.40 -0.73
CA ASN A 52 -15.83 11.65 -0.34
C ASN A 52 -15.13 10.30 -0.14
N VAL A 53 -13.92 10.16 -0.68
CA VAL A 53 -13.12 8.93 -0.60
C VAL A 53 -11.73 9.28 -0.08
N ALA A 54 -11.27 8.54 0.93
CA ALA A 54 -9.92 8.65 1.47
C ALA A 54 -9.14 7.36 1.20
N ILE A 55 -7.91 7.51 0.73
CA ILE A 55 -7.03 6.42 0.31
C ILE A 55 -5.74 6.49 1.15
N PRO A 56 -5.48 5.49 2.02
CA PRO A 56 -4.24 5.42 2.77
C PRO A 56 -3.02 5.30 1.84
N GLN A 57 -1.92 6.00 2.16
CA GLN A 57 -0.68 5.90 1.38
C GLN A 57 -0.15 4.47 1.33
N SER A 58 -0.32 3.69 2.39
CA SER A 58 0.11 2.28 2.39
C SER A 58 -0.64 1.41 1.39
N LEU A 59 -1.92 1.71 1.12
CA LEU A 59 -2.71 1.02 0.10
C LEU A 59 -2.24 1.41 -1.31
N TYR A 60 -1.98 2.69 -1.53
CA TYR A 60 -1.40 3.18 -2.78
C TYR A 60 -0.03 2.54 -3.06
N GLU A 61 0.89 2.56 -2.09
CA GLU A 61 2.21 1.95 -2.21
C GLU A 61 2.15 0.42 -2.38
N TYR A 62 1.15 -0.24 -1.77
CA TYR A 62 0.92 -1.67 -1.99
C TYR A 62 0.67 -1.94 -3.48
N TYR A 63 -0.24 -1.20 -4.12
CA TYR A 63 -0.56 -1.38 -5.53
C TYR A 63 0.57 -0.94 -6.47
N GLN A 64 1.28 0.14 -6.16
CA GLN A 64 2.50 0.52 -6.89
C GLN A 64 3.57 -0.57 -6.86
N SER A 65 3.61 -1.37 -5.81
CA SER A 65 4.58 -2.46 -5.67
C SER A 65 4.14 -3.77 -6.33
N GLN A 66 2.86 -3.88 -6.72
CA GLN A 66 2.37 -5.03 -7.45
C GLN A 66 2.90 -5.04 -8.88
N SER A 67 2.83 -6.20 -9.54
CA SER A 67 3.26 -6.27 -10.94
C SER A 67 2.22 -5.63 -11.87
N HIS A 68 2.65 -4.69 -12.72
CA HIS A 68 1.86 -4.11 -13.80
C HIS A 68 2.06 -4.80 -15.16
N ARG A 69 2.63 -6.01 -15.17
CA ARG A 69 2.90 -6.74 -16.42
C ARG A 69 1.65 -7.46 -16.92
N LEU A 70 1.37 -7.29 -18.21
CA LEU A 70 0.37 -8.02 -18.98
C LEU A 70 1.11 -8.98 -19.93
N ASN A 71 0.98 -10.29 -19.72
CA ASN A 71 1.54 -11.33 -20.59
C ASN A 71 0.51 -11.86 -21.59
N THR A 72 -0.76 -11.89 -21.17
CA THR A 72 -1.90 -12.32 -22.00
C THR A 72 -3.07 -11.36 -21.82
N ASP A 73 -4.02 -11.37 -22.77
CA ASP A 73 -5.22 -10.54 -22.69
C ASP A 73 -6.07 -10.91 -21.43
N ASP A 74 -6.02 -12.16 -20.96
CA ASP A 74 -6.73 -12.57 -19.72
C ASP A 74 -6.12 -11.94 -18.45
N ASP A 75 -4.90 -11.39 -18.51
CA ASP A 75 -4.25 -10.71 -17.38
C ASP A 75 -4.92 -9.36 -17.06
N PHE A 76 -5.76 -8.81 -17.96
CA PHE A 76 -6.51 -7.58 -17.68
C PHE A 76 -7.41 -7.72 -16.44
N ALA A 77 -8.01 -8.90 -16.22
CA ALA A 77 -8.88 -9.16 -15.07
C ALA A 77 -8.17 -8.96 -13.73
N LYS A 78 -6.85 -9.13 -13.67
CA LYS A 78 -6.03 -8.95 -12.46
C LYS A 78 -6.13 -7.53 -11.87
N PHE A 79 -6.33 -6.52 -12.73
CA PHE A 79 -6.45 -5.12 -12.30
C PHE A 79 -7.84 -4.79 -11.74
N VAL A 80 -8.78 -5.73 -11.79
CA VAL A 80 -10.05 -5.59 -11.07
C VAL A 80 -9.83 -6.01 -9.62
N THR A 81 -9.98 -5.05 -8.70
CA THR A 81 -9.67 -5.16 -7.27
C THR A 81 -10.90 -4.80 -6.40
N PRO A 82 -11.95 -5.63 -6.36
CA PRO A 82 -13.22 -5.28 -5.73
C PRO A 82 -13.09 -4.99 -4.23
N HIS A 83 -12.33 -5.80 -3.50
CA HIS A 83 -12.20 -5.66 -2.05
C HIS A 83 -11.68 -4.28 -1.63
N ALA A 84 -10.70 -3.71 -2.36
CA ALA A 84 -10.15 -2.39 -2.02
C ALA A 84 -11.17 -1.24 -2.17
N LEU A 85 -12.16 -1.39 -3.04
CA LEU A 85 -13.17 -0.36 -3.36
C LEU A 85 -14.56 -0.67 -2.78
N GLU A 86 -14.70 -1.72 -1.97
CA GLU A 86 -15.96 -2.15 -1.37
C GLU A 86 -16.70 -1.01 -0.63
N PRO A 87 -16.03 -0.14 0.17
CA PRO A 87 -16.74 0.95 0.84
C PRO A 87 -17.40 1.96 -0.11
N ILE A 88 -16.89 2.12 -1.34
CA ILE A 88 -17.55 2.94 -2.36
C ILE A 88 -18.86 2.26 -2.79
N ALA A 89 -18.82 0.96 -3.07
CA ALA A 89 -20.00 0.20 -3.47
C ALA A 89 -21.07 0.19 -2.38
N GLU A 90 -20.69 0.00 -1.11
CA GLU A 90 -21.62 0.05 0.02
C GLU A 90 -22.31 1.41 0.12
N ASN A 91 -21.58 2.51 -0.05
CA ASN A 91 -22.16 3.85 -0.05
C ASN A 91 -23.12 4.07 -1.23
N LEU A 92 -22.77 3.62 -2.44
CA LEU A 92 -23.66 3.74 -3.60
C LEU A 92 -25.00 3.01 -3.36
N TRP A 93 -25.00 1.86 -2.69
CA TRP A 93 -26.23 1.17 -2.30
C TRP A 93 -27.07 1.90 -1.24
N GLN A 94 -26.55 2.93 -0.58
CA GLN A 94 -27.34 3.77 0.31
C GLN A 94 -28.25 4.74 -0.46
N ILE A 95 -27.93 5.07 -1.72
CA ILE A 95 -28.69 6.02 -2.54
C ILE A 95 -29.40 5.37 -3.73
N TYR A 96 -28.93 4.20 -4.19
CA TYR A 96 -29.56 3.45 -5.28
C TYR A 96 -30.26 2.21 -4.75
N THR A 97 -31.42 1.89 -5.31
CA THR A 97 -32.21 0.70 -4.93
C THR A 97 -32.31 -0.34 -6.04
N ASP A 98 -31.80 -0.03 -7.22
CA ASP A 98 -31.87 -0.82 -8.43
C ASP A 98 -30.47 -1.04 -9.04
N ASP A 99 -30.27 -2.16 -9.74
CA ASP A 99 -28.96 -2.50 -10.29
C ASP A 99 -28.58 -1.69 -11.54
N GLU A 100 -29.54 -1.15 -12.29
CA GLU A 100 -29.29 -0.18 -13.36
C GLU A 100 -28.82 1.16 -12.78
N ASP A 101 -29.53 1.69 -11.78
CA ASP A 101 -29.19 2.97 -11.13
C ASP A 101 -27.81 2.89 -10.45
N PHE A 102 -27.54 1.79 -9.74
CA PHE A 102 -26.23 1.52 -9.16
C PHE A 102 -25.14 1.48 -10.24
N ALA A 103 -25.39 0.80 -11.37
CA ALA A 103 -24.43 0.73 -12.46
C ALA A 103 -24.16 2.10 -13.11
N ASN A 104 -25.21 2.89 -13.33
CA ASN A 104 -25.09 4.25 -13.83
C ASN A 104 -24.36 5.17 -12.83
N GLY A 105 -24.58 5.01 -11.53
CA GLY A 105 -23.85 5.72 -10.48
C GLY A 105 -22.34 5.45 -10.52
N VAL A 106 -21.94 4.19 -10.75
CA VAL A 106 -20.52 3.84 -10.96
C VAL A 106 -19.96 4.51 -12.22
N LEU A 107 -20.71 4.55 -13.32
CA LEU A 107 -20.29 5.26 -14.53
C LEU A 107 -20.08 6.76 -14.27
N MET A 108 -20.95 7.40 -13.48
CA MET A 108 -20.78 8.81 -13.08
C MET A 108 -19.46 9.05 -12.33
N ILE A 109 -18.99 8.10 -11.51
CA ILE A 109 -17.68 8.19 -10.84
C ILE A 109 -16.56 8.25 -11.88
N VAL A 110 -16.46 7.25 -12.75
CA VAL A 110 -15.34 7.14 -13.69
C VAL A 110 -15.36 8.21 -14.78
N HIS A 111 -16.54 8.72 -15.14
CA HIS A 111 -16.66 9.83 -16.10
C HIS A 111 -16.12 11.16 -15.56
N GLN A 112 -15.89 11.29 -14.25
CA GLN A 112 -15.28 12.50 -13.68
C GLN A 112 -13.75 12.50 -13.76
N ILE A 113 -13.14 11.36 -14.09
CA ILE A 113 -11.68 11.21 -14.15
C ILE A 113 -11.21 11.70 -15.54
N PRO A 114 -10.25 12.65 -15.61
CA PRO A 114 -9.68 13.11 -16.87
C PRO A 114 -9.09 11.99 -17.71
N TYR A 115 -9.46 11.95 -18.99
CA TYR A 115 -8.90 10.99 -19.94
C TYR A 115 -7.47 11.39 -20.32
N MET A 116 -6.51 10.50 -20.03
CA MET A 116 -5.12 10.61 -20.44
C MET A 116 -4.59 9.21 -20.72
N GLU A 117 -4.00 9.00 -21.90
CA GLU A 117 -3.33 7.72 -22.20
C GLU A 117 -2.17 7.50 -21.22
N THR A 118 -2.23 6.42 -20.46
CA THR A 118 -1.19 6.09 -19.48
C THR A 118 -0.51 4.77 -19.81
N LEU A 119 0.82 4.76 -19.69
CA LEU A 119 1.63 3.55 -19.75
C LEU A 119 2.67 3.59 -18.63
N PRO A 120 2.84 2.50 -17.83
CA PRO A 120 2.10 1.23 -17.89
C PRO A 120 0.66 1.35 -17.35
N VAL A 121 -0.13 0.28 -17.56
CA VAL A 121 -1.43 0.05 -16.89
C VAL A 121 -1.30 0.18 -15.37
N LYS A 122 -2.35 0.64 -14.69
CA LYS A 122 -2.37 0.93 -13.24
C LYS A 122 -3.56 0.27 -12.55
N TYR A 123 -3.44 -0.01 -11.25
CA TYR A 123 -4.56 -0.51 -10.45
C TYR A 123 -5.55 0.62 -10.12
N PRO A 124 -6.83 0.30 -9.84
CA PRO A 124 -7.86 1.28 -9.52
C PRO A 124 -7.46 2.30 -8.46
N VAL A 125 -6.82 1.86 -7.38
CA VAL A 125 -6.34 2.75 -6.31
C VAL A 125 -5.30 3.75 -6.84
N GLU A 126 -4.37 3.32 -7.68
CA GLU A 126 -3.37 4.22 -8.28
C GLU A 126 -4.04 5.26 -9.18
N THR A 127 -4.92 4.82 -10.08
CA THR A 127 -5.67 5.69 -10.99
C THR A 127 -6.51 6.71 -10.24
N MET A 128 -7.14 6.33 -9.11
CA MET A 128 -7.91 7.26 -8.28
C MET A 128 -7.03 8.28 -7.55
N VAL A 129 -5.83 7.90 -7.11
CA VAL A 129 -4.87 8.81 -6.46
C VAL A 129 -4.30 9.82 -7.45
N GLU A 130 -3.92 9.36 -8.64
CA GLU A 130 -3.31 10.20 -9.68
C GLU A 130 -4.35 11.02 -10.45
N ASN A 131 -5.62 10.56 -10.44
CA ASN A 131 -6.77 11.22 -11.05
C ASN A 131 -6.58 11.51 -12.56
N GLU A 132 -6.06 10.52 -13.28
CA GLU A 132 -5.94 10.48 -14.73
C GLU A 132 -5.87 9.02 -15.21
N GLY A 133 -6.36 8.73 -16.41
CA GLY A 133 -6.28 7.40 -17.01
C GLY A 133 -7.00 7.28 -18.34
N ASP A 134 -6.86 6.14 -19.01
CA ASP A 134 -7.53 5.81 -20.26
C ASP A 134 -8.59 4.71 -20.08
N CYS A 135 -9.10 4.21 -21.21
CA CYS A 135 -10.31 3.39 -21.27
C CYS A 135 -10.26 2.14 -20.37
N ASP A 136 -9.10 1.50 -20.27
CA ASP A 136 -8.92 0.29 -19.48
C ASP A 136 -8.87 0.60 -17.97
N LEU A 137 -8.19 1.67 -17.54
CA LEU A 137 -8.16 2.04 -16.12
C LEU A 137 -9.54 2.42 -15.59
N PHE A 138 -10.32 3.14 -16.39
CA PHE A 138 -11.71 3.47 -16.03
C PHE A 138 -12.57 2.21 -15.96
N SER A 139 -12.34 1.26 -16.86
CA SER A 139 -12.98 -0.06 -16.84
C SER A 139 -12.62 -0.85 -15.58
N TYR A 140 -11.37 -0.80 -15.12
CA TYR A 140 -10.96 -1.50 -13.89
C TYR A 140 -11.59 -0.89 -12.65
N ILE A 141 -11.66 0.44 -12.54
CA ILE A 141 -12.35 1.10 -11.42
C ILE A 141 -13.83 0.70 -11.43
N ALA A 142 -14.51 0.85 -12.56
CA ALA A 142 -15.93 0.56 -12.66
C ALA A 142 -16.23 -0.92 -12.38
N ALA A 143 -15.49 -1.85 -13.00
CA ALA A 143 -15.64 -3.28 -12.75
C ALA A 143 -15.39 -3.64 -11.28
N SER A 144 -14.42 -3.01 -10.63
CA SER A 144 -14.09 -3.27 -9.22
C SER A 144 -15.23 -2.86 -8.30
N ILE A 145 -15.77 -1.65 -8.47
CA ILE A 145 -16.88 -1.15 -7.64
C ILE A 145 -18.15 -1.97 -7.90
N LEU A 146 -18.48 -2.26 -9.15
CA LEU A 146 -19.66 -3.04 -9.49
C LEU A 146 -19.60 -4.46 -8.95
N LYS A 147 -18.43 -5.10 -9.06
CA LYS A 147 -18.21 -6.44 -8.55
C LYS A 147 -18.27 -6.47 -7.01
N ALA A 148 -17.75 -5.44 -6.35
CA ALA A 148 -17.85 -5.29 -4.89
C ALA A 148 -19.31 -5.09 -4.45
N GLY A 149 -20.10 -4.35 -5.23
CA GLY A 149 -21.54 -4.20 -5.03
C GLY A 149 -22.37 -5.45 -5.33
N GLY A 150 -21.75 -6.56 -5.74
CA GLY A 150 -22.41 -7.84 -5.98
C GLY A 150 -22.96 -8.05 -7.39
N LEU A 151 -22.72 -7.12 -8.32
CA LEU A 151 -23.10 -7.30 -9.73
C LEU A 151 -22.16 -8.27 -10.45
N ASP A 152 -22.70 -8.95 -11.46
CA ASP A 152 -21.91 -9.78 -12.35
C ASP A 152 -21.44 -8.94 -13.55
N VAL A 153 -20.13 -8.89 -13.75
CA VAL A 153 -19.45 -7.95 -14.65
C VAL A 153 -18.36 -8.69 -15.42
N VAL A 154 -18.16 -8.28 -16.67
CA VAL A 154 -17.09 -8.75 -17.55
C VAL A 154 -16.37 -7.55 -18.14
N LEU A 155 -15.10 -7.71 -18.51
CA LEU A 155 -14.41 -6.73 -19.37
C LEU A 155 -14.73 -7.03 -20.84
N LEU A 156 -14.86 -5.97 -21.63
CA LEU A 156 -15.09 -5.95 -23.07
C LEU A 156 -13.85 -5.35 -23.73
N TYR A 157 -12.99 -6.20 -24.27
CA TYR A 157 -11.77 -5.77 -24.94
C TYR A 157 -11.96 -5.70 -26.46
N TYR A 158 -11.91 -4.48 -27.00
CA TYR A 158 -12.06 -4.17 -28.42
C TYR A 158 -10.67 -4.02 -29.04
N LYS A 159 -10.07 -5.17 -29.38
CA LYS A 159 -8.65 -5.25 -29.76
C LYS A 159 -8.28 -4.42 -31.00
N ASN A 160 -9.16 -4.35 -31.99
CA ASN A 160 -8.85 -3.62 -33.24
C ASN A 160 -9.03 -2.10 -33.06
N GLU A 161 -9.88 -1.72 -32.11
CA GLU A 161 -10.24 -0.36 -31.77
C GLU A 161 -9.31 0.23 -30.70
N ALA A 162 -8.44 -0.60 -30.12
CA ALA A 162 -7.59 -0.25 -28.98
C ALA A 162 -8.38 0.36 -27.82
N HIS A 163 -9.56 -0.22 -27.54
CA HIS A 163 -10.50 0.28 -26.54
C HIS A 163 -10.90 -0.82 -25.56
N MET A 164 -11.26 -0.41 -24.34
CA MET A 164 -11.81 -1.30 -23.33
C MET A 164 -13.04 -0.69 -22.70
N ASN A 165 -14.03 -1.54 -22.45
CA ASN A 165 -15.08 -1.21 -21.51
C ASN A 165 -15.59 -2.39 -20.70
N ILE A 166 -16.75 -2.24 -20.07
CA ILE A 166 -17.36 -3.30 -19.28
C ILE A 166 -18.72 -3.73 -19.83
N GLY A 167 -19.07 -4.98 -19.53
CA GLY A 167 -20.40 -5.53 -19.70
C GLY A 167 -20.99 -5.84 -18.34
N VAL A 168 -22.20 -5.36 -18.07
CA VAL A 168 -22.86 -5.49 -16.77
C VAL A 168 -24.13 -6.32 -16.91
N ARG A 169 -24.26 -7.35 -16.08
CA ARG A 169 -25.49 -8.13 -15.98
C ARG A 169 -26.47 -7.38 -15.08
N LEU A 170 -27.64 -7.08 -15.61
CA LEU A 170 -28.74 -6.45 -14.89
C LEU A 170 -29.90 -7.44 -14.67
N SER A 171 -30.70 -7.15 -13.66
CA SER A 171 -31.90 -7.90 -13.28
C SER A 171 -33.03 -7.72 -14.29
N HIS A 172 -33.03 -6.59 -15.00
CA HIS A 172 -33.93 -6.28 -16.10
C HIS A 172 -33.17 -5.66 -17.29
N GLN A 173 -33.89 -5.40 -18.38
CA GLN A 173 -33.35 -4.61 -19.47
C GLN A 173 -33.22 -3.14 -19.02
N PRO A 174 -32.13 -2.44 -19.37
CA PRO A 174 -31.96 -1.05 -18.97
C PRO A 174 -33.02 -0.17 -19.64
N TYR A 175 -33.65 0.69 -18.85
CA TYR A 175 -34.68 1.63 -19.29
C TYR A 175 -34.19 3.09 -19.34
N ASP A 176 -33.04 3.41 -18.73
CA ASP A 176 -32.45 4.75 -18.76
C ASP A 176 -31.63 5.01 -20.02
N ALA A 177 -31.26 3.96 -20.76
CA ALA A 177 -30.62 4.09 -22.06
C ALA A 177 -31.48 4.97 -22.99
N ARG A 178 -30.88 5.99 -23.60
CA ARG A 178 -31.58 6.97 -24.45
C ARG A 178 -31.95 6.43 -25.85
N GLY A 179 -31.76 5.14 -26.06
CA GLY A 179 -31.97 4.46 -27.33
C GLY A 179 -32.04 2.94 -27.13
N TRP A 180 -31.70 2.20 -28.18
CA TRP A 180 -31.64 0.74 -28.10
C TRP A 180 -30.52 0.29 -27.16
N ALA A 181 -30.85 -0.64 -26.25
CA ALA A 181 -29.87 -1.23 -25.36
C ALA A 181 -29.00 -2.26 -26.10
N TYR A 182 -27.68 -2.06 -26.06
CA TYR A 182 -26.66 -2.94 -26.61
C TYR A 182 -26.13 -3.90 -25.55
N TYR A 183 -25.85 -5.13 -25.96
CA TYR A 183 -25.37 -6.18 -25.07
C TYR A 183 -24.49 -7.17 -25.81
N VAL A 184 -23.73 -7.94 -25.04
CA VAL A 184 -23.02 -9.14 -25.50
C VAL A 184 -23.56 -10.37 -24.76
N MET A 185 -23.47 -11.53 -25.41
CA MET A 185 -23.78 -12.82 -24.79
C MET A 185 -22.47 -13.50 -24.39
N TYR A 186 -22.34 -13.85 -23.12
CA TYR A 186 -21.19 -14.59 -22.61
C TYR A 186 -21.66 -15.69 -21.66
N LYS A 187 -21.25 -16.94 -21.91
CA LYS A 187 -21.71 -18.12 -21.14
C LYS A 187 -23.25 -18.19 -20.97
N ASN A 188 -24.01 -17.85 -22.03
CA ASN A 188 -25.48 -17.73 -22.05
C ASN A 188 -26.09 -16.66 -21.13
N VAL A 189 -25.27 -15.75 -20.60
CA VAL A 189 -25.69 -14.60 -19.81
C VAL A 189 -25.58 -13.34 -20.67
N LYS A 190 -26.55 -12.45 -20.51
CA LYS A 190 -26.59 -11.14 -21.18
C LYS A 190 -25.86 -10.11 -20.33
N TYR A 191 -24.88 -9.44 -20.92
CA TYR A 191 -24.18 -8.31 -20.30
C TYR A 191 -24.41 -7.06 -21.15
N TYR A 192 -25.05 -6.05 -20.57
CA TYR A 192 -25.29 -4.76 -21.21
C TYR A 192 -24.01 -3.94 -21.26
N VAL A 193 -23.74 -3.30 -22.40
CA VAL A 193 -22.56 -2.45 -22.57
C VAL A 193 -22.65 -1.29 -21.61
N ALA A 194 -21.60 -1.01 -20.86
CA ALA A 194 -21.51 0.16 -19.99
C ALA A 194 -20.23 0.90 -20.38
N GLU A 195 -20.36 2.06 -21.04
CA GLU A 195 -19.23 2.82 -21.55
C GLU A 195 -18.63 3.74 -20.46
N CYS A 196 -17.48 3.35 -19.91
CA CYS A 196 -16.70 4.04 -18.88
C CYS A 196 -15.98 5.31 -19.36
N THR A 197 -15.88 5.61 -20.66
CA THR A 197 -15.32 6.88 -21.15
C THR A 197 -16.45 7.84 -21.56
N GLY A 198 -16.80 8.80 -20.71
CA GLY A 198 -18.01 9.62 -20.89
C GLY A 198 -17.81 11.13 -20.87
N GLY A 199 -16.65 11.61 -20.41
CA GLY A 199 -16.33 13.04 -20.31
C GLY A 199 -17.24 13.79 -19.33
N ASN A 200 -18.42 14.23 -19.77
CA ASN A 200 -19.36 14.91 -18.87
C ASN A 200 -20.20 13.88 -18.10
N TRP A 201 -19.84 13.63 -16.85
CA TRP A 201 -20.51 12.68 -15.95
C TRP A 201 -22.02 12.88 -15.78
N GLN A 202 -22.56 14.10 -15.95
CA GLN A 202 -24.00 14.36 -15.77
C GLN A 202 -24.85 13.82 -16.92
N ILE A 203 -24.26 13.77 -18.12
CA ILE A 203 -24.94 13.40 -19.37
C ILE A 203 -24.19 12.30 -20.13
N GLY A 204 -23.23 11.67 -19.46
CA GLY A 204 -22.34 10.65 -20.01
C GLY A 204 -23.11 9.40 -20.42
N TRP A 205 -22.37 8.38 -20.81
CA TRP A 205 -22.96 7.11 -21.22
C TRP A 205 -23.70 6.43 -20.07
N ARG A 206 -24.78 5.77 -20.41
CA ARG A 206 -25.57 4.94 -19.49
C ARG A 206 -25.35 3.48 -19.82
N VAL A 207 -25.56 2.60 -18.85
CA VAL A 207 -25.59 1.17 -19.11
C VAL A 207 -26.64 0.85 -20.17
N GLY A 208 -26.28 0.00 -21.12
CA GLY A 208 -27.03 -0.29 -22.34
C GLY A 208 -26.68 0.61 -23.53
N GLU A 209 -26.03 1.76 -23.35
CA GLU A 209 -25.62 2.59 -24.48
C GLU A 209 -24.28 2.13 -25.07
N CYS A 210 -24.08 2.35 -26.37
CA CYS A 210 -22.87 1.98 -27.09
C CYS A 210 -22.45 3.09 -28.06
N PRO A 211 -21.19 3.55 -28.01
CA PRO A 211 -20.61 4.42 -29.03
C PRO A 211 -20.79 3.86 -30.45
N ASP A 212 -21.05 4.74 -31.42
CA ASP A 212 -21.39 4.37 -32.80
C ASP A 212 -20.29 3.53 -33.49
N ASP A 213 -19.04 3.86 -33.21
CA ASP A 213 -17.83 3.19 -33.69
C ASP A 213 -17.65 1.79 -33.10
N LEU A 214 -18.14 1.53 -31.88
CA LEU A 214 -18.06 0.22 -31.23
C LEU A 214 -19.21 -0.74 -31.57
N LYS A 215 -20.34 -0.24 -32.11
CA LYS A 215 -21.53 -1.06 -32.38
C LYS A 215 -21.26 -2.26 -33.28
N GLN A 216 -20.40 -2.11 -34.29
CA GLN A 216 -20.03 -3.23 -35.16
C GLN A 216 -19.01 -4.15 -34.49
N ALA A 217 -18.09 -3.57 -33.70
CA ALA A 217 -17.04 -4.29 -32.99
C ALA A 217 -17.58 -5.24 -31.90
N LEU A 218 -18.80 -5.02 -31.39
CA LEU A 218 -19.50 -5.95 -30.49
C LEU A 218 -19.61 -7.39 -31.03
N LYS A 219 -19.54 -7.59 -32.34
CA LYS A 219 -19.58 -8.94 -32.95
C LYS A 219 -18.28 -9.73 -32.76
N THR A 220 -17.18 -9.03 -32.52
CA THR A 220 -15.82 -9.58 -32.43
C THR A 220 -15.12 -9.24 -31.11
N VAL A 221 -15.81 -8.53 -30.21
CA VAL A 221 -15.28 -8.15 -28.91
C VAL A 221 -14.89 -9.37 -28.10
N GLN A 222 -13.73 -9.29 -27.46
CA GLN A 222 -13.30 -10.33 -26.53
C GLN A 222 -13.92 -10.05 -25.16
N VAL A 223 -14.66 -11.01 -24.64
CA VAL A 223 -15.22 -10.95 -23.29
C VAL A 223 -14.28 -11.65 -22.33
N ILE A 224 -13.81 -10.92 -21.32
CA ILE A 224 -12.88 -11.40 -20.30
C ILE A 224 -13.62 -11.47 -18.97
N GLY A 225 -13.67 -12.66 -18.39
CA GLY A 225 -14.27 -12.87 -17.07
C GLY A 225 -13.35 -12.41 -15.94
N LEU A 226 -13.92 -12.15 -14.77
CA LEU A 226 -13.21 -11.60 -13.62
C LEU A 226 -12.69 -12.67 -12.64
N GLU A 227 -12.66 -13.94 -13.04
CA GLU A 227 -12.17 -15.06 -12.22
C GLU A 227 -10.73 -14.90 -11.73
N ASN A 228 -9.89 -14.20 -12.50
CA ASN A 228 -8.48 -13.95 -12.17
C ASN A 228 -8.25 -12.60 -11.46
N GLY A 229 -9.33 -11.89 -11.07
CA GLY A 229 -9.22 -10.63 -10.33
C GLY A 229 -8.75 -10.83 -8.89
N GLU A 230 -8.17 -9.77 -8.30
CA GLU A 230 -7.76 -9.78 -6.91
C GLU A 230 -8.98 -9.94 -6.00
N GLN A 231 -8.96 -10.95 -5.12
CA GLN A 231 -10.10 -11.24 -4.25
C GLN A 231 -10.03 -10.47 -2.92
N VAL A 232 -8.83 -10.24 -2.40
CA VAL A 232 -8.59 -9.59 -1.11
C VAL A 232 -7.38 -8.70 -1.23
N SER A 233 -7.51 -7.46 -0.74
CA SER A 233 -6.43 -6.48 -0.63
C SER A 233 -6.03 -6.32 0.85
N PRO A 234 -4.82 -5.84 1.16
CA PRO A 234 -4.38 -5.64 2.53
C PRO A 234 -5.14 -4.54 3.26
N GLY A 235 -5.84 -3.67 2.53
CA GLY A 235 -6.69 -2.62 3.07
C GLY A 235 -7.65 -2.11 2.01
N GLN A 236 -8.53 -1.22 2.42
CA GLN A 236 -9.56 -0.62 1.59
C GLN A 236 -9.44 0.91 1.60
N VAL A 237 -10.14 1.57 0.69
CA VAL A 237 -10.44 3.00 0.81
C VAL A 237 -11.50 3.20 1.90
N SER A 238 -11.62 4.40 2.46
CA SER A 238 -12.82 4.81 3.21
C SER A 238 -13.68 5.70 2.33
N ALA A 239 -15.01 5.60 2.43
CA ALA A 239 -15.93 6.39 1.63
C ALA A 239 -17.15 6.83 2.45
N SER A 240 -17.64 8.06 2.21
CA SER A 240 -18.82 8.60 2.89
C SER A 240 -19.41 9.79 2.13
N TYR A 241 -20.73 9.95 2.16
CA TYR A 241 -21.39 11.18 1.72
C TYR A 241 -21.17 12.36 2.69
N GLN A 242 -20.72 12.07 3.91
CA GLN A 242 -20.30 13.06 4.89
C GLN A 242 -18.79 13.31 4.76
N THR A 243 -18.31 14.39 5.36
CA THR A 243 -16.87 14.62 5.46
C THR A 243 -16.26 13.59 6.40
N LEU A 244 -15.31 12.81 5.89
CA LEU A 244 -14.55 11.85 6.70
C LEU A 244 -13.67 12.61 7.70
N THR A 245 -13.80 12.27 8.98
CA THR A 245 -13.00 12.88 10.05
C THR A 245 -11.59 12.28 10.04
N ALA A 246 -10.57 13.12 10.23
CA ALA A 246 -9.19 12.62 10.28
C ALA A 246 -8.98 11.70 11.50
N SER A 247 -8.27 10.61 11.29
CA SER A 247 -7.83 9.69 12.34
C SER A 247 -6.30 9.63 12.41
N SER A 248 -5.76 8.95 13.42
CA SER A 248 -4.32 8.70 13.51
C SER A 248 -4.04 7.35 14.17
N ILE A 249 -2.97 6.70 13.73
CA ILE A 249 -2.49 5.45 14.30
C ILE A 249 -1.08 5.63 14.87
N SER A 250 -0.92 5.33 16.15
CA SER A 250 0.38 5.32 16.81
C SER A 250 1.04 3.95 16.69
N LEU A 251 2.36 3.91 16.62
CA LEU A 251 3.14 2.68 16.57
C LEU A 251 4.34 2.77 17.51
N THR A 252 4.58 1.71 18.27
CA THR A 252 5.70 1.55 19.20
C THR A 252 6.32 0.18 18.97
N ILE A 253 7.64 0.16 18.82
CA ILE A 253 8.43 -1.04 18.55
C ILE A 253 9.52 -1.19 19.60
N SER A 254 9.60 -2.37 20.23
CA SER A 254 10.63 -2.65 21.23
C SER A 254 11.04 -4.14 21.24
N PRO A 255 12.35 -4.46 21.20
CA PRO A 255 13.49 -3.55 20.98
C PRO A 255 13.67 -3.18 19.48
N MET A 256 14.31 -2.04 19.20
CA MET A 256 14.68 -1.62 17.83
C MET A 256 16.03 -2.18 17.35
N PHE A 257 16.81 -2.76 18.26
CA PHE A 257 18.08 -3.41 17.97
C PHE A 257 18.09 -4.79 18.60
N LEU A 258 18.29 -5.83 17.79
CA LEU A 258 18.30 -7.20 18.26
C LEU A 258 19.20 -8.12 17.45
N ILE A 259 19.48 -9.29 18.02
CA ILE A 259 20.20 -10.37 17.35
C ILE A 259 19.17 -11.28 16.66
N GLN A 260 19.53 -11.83 15.51
CA GLN A 260 18.74 -12.83 14.79
C GLN A 260 18.22 -13.93 15.73
N GLY A 261 16.94 -14.28 15.59
CA GLY A 261 16.24 -15.22 16.47
C GLY A 261 15.61 -14.58 17.71
N GLY A 262 15.83 -13.29 17.95
CA GLY A 262 15.13 -12.53 18.98
C GLY A 262 13.69 -12.18 18.61
N THR A 263 12.98 -11.57 19.56
CA THR A 263 11.58 -11.18 19.42
C THR A 263 11.41 -9.69 19.52
N VAL A 264 10.51 -9.13 18.72
CA VAL A 264 10.12 -7.71 18.74
C VAL A 264 8.66 -7.62 19.14
N THR A 265 8.34 -6.75 20.10
CA THR A 265 6.96 -6.37 20.39
C THR A 265 6.60 -5.15 19.55
N ILE A 266 5.53 -5.27 18.78
CA ILE A 266 4.94 -4.20 17.98
C ILE A 266 3.60 -3.89 18.61
N SER A 267 3.35 -2.64 18.97
CA SER A 267 2.11 -2.22 19.62
C SER A 267 1.72 -0.83 19.19
N GLY A 268 0.45 -0.49 19.32
CA GLY A 268 -0.03 0.82 18.94
C GLY A 268 -1.45 1.06 19.40
N GLN A 269 -1.96 2.24 19.06
CA GLN A 269 -3.31 2.69 19.40
C GLN A 269 -3.86 3.56 18.29
N LEU A 270 -5.13 3.33 17.96
CA LEU A 270 -5.92 4.15 17.06
C LEU A 270 -6.54 5.33 17.84
N SER A 271 -6.56 6.50 17.21
CA SER A 271 -7.27 7.68 17.69
C SER A 271 -8.22 8.16 16.59
N PRO A 272 -9.55 8.19 16.84
CA PRO A 272 -10.20 7.87 18.12
C PRO A 272 -10.13 6.40 18.51
N GLN A 273 -10.46 6.11 19.78
CA GLN A 273 -10.42 4.76 20.33
C GLN A 273 -11.60 3.94 19.79
N LEU A 274 -11.35 3.19 18.71
CA LEU A 274 -12.36 2.36 18.06
C LEU A 274 -12.03 0.88 18.28
N GLN A 275 -13.05 0.11 18.67
CA GLN A 275 -12.95 -1.32 18.93
C GLN A 275 -13.27 -2.13 17.68
N ASN A 276 -12.66 -3.31 17.54
CA ASN A 276 -12.91 -4.26 16.45
C ASN A 276 -12.51 -3.74 15.07
N GLU A 277 -11.64 -2.73 15.02
CA GLU A 277 -11.06 -2.21 13.78
C GLU A 277 -9.89 -3.07 13.33
N THR A 278 -9.77 -3.27 12.02
CA THR A 278 -8.70 -4.08 11.42
C THR A 278 -7.48 -3.23 11.14
N VAL A 279 -6.37 -3.50 11.84
CA VAL A 279 -5.08 -2.84 11.66
C VAL A 279 -4.11 -3.77 10.96
N VAL A 280 -3.44 -3.28 9.92
CA VAL A 280 -2.51 -4.04 9.09
C VAL A 280 -1.10 -3.57 9.38
N ILE A 281 -0.23 -4.47 9.83
CA ILE A 281 1.19 -4.20 10.06
C ILE A 281 1.94 -4.59 8.79
N TYR A 282 2.63 -3.63 8.19
CA TYR A 282 3.49 -3.85 7.04
C TYR A 282 4.95 -3.91 7.46
N ILE A 283 5.73 -4.73 6.75
CA ILE A 283 7.18 -4.81 6.88
C ILE A 283 7.85 -4.69 5.52
N GLN A 284 8.97 -3.99 5.50
CA GLN A 284 9.89 -3.91 4.38
C GLN A 284 11.26 -4.46 4.81
N GLU A 285 11.73 -5.53 4.19
CA GLU A 285 13.01 -6.16 4.54
C GLU A 285 14.06 -5.86 3.46
N ASN A 286 15.23 -5.30 3.82
CA ASN A 286 16.35 -5.14 2.88
C ASN A 286 16.00 -4.45 1.54
N ASN A 287 15.17 -3.41 1.58
CA ASN A 287 14.66 -2.67 0.41
C ASN A 287 13.78 -3.48 -0.56
N SER A 288 13.18 -4.58 -0.09
CA SER A 288 12.09 -5.26 -0.82
C SER A 288 10.82 -4.40 -0.86
N PRO A 289 9.80 -4.74 -1.67
CA PRO A 289 8.46 -4.20 -1.52
C PRO A 289 7.90 -4.35 -0.10
N TRP A 290 6.97 -3.47 0.28
CA TRP A 290 6.20 -3.66 1.51
C TRP A 290 5.39 -4.96 1.44
N THR A 291 5.41 -5.74 2.52
CA THR A 291 4.64 -6.97 2.67
C THR A 291 3.84 -6.93 3.96
N ILE A 292 2.76 -7.71 4.04
CA ILE A 292 1.97 -7.82 5.26
C ILE A 292 2.74 -8.68 6.26
N LEU A 293 3.07 -8.11 7.41
CA LEU A 293 3.62 -8.84 8.54
C LEU A 293 2.51 -9.54 9.33
N GLN A 294 1.45 -8.78 9.67
CA GLN A 294 0.34 -9.29 10.45
C GLN A 294 -0.90 -8.39 10.32
N THR A 295 -2.08 -8.99 10.43
CA THR A 295 -3.37 -8.28 10.55
C THR A 295 -3.90 -8.48 11.96
N LEU A 296 -4.29 -7.39 12.61
CA LEU A 296 -4.68 -7.32 14.02
C LEU A 296 -6.04 -6.64 14.16
N THR A 297 -6.69 -6.87 15.31
CA THR A 297 -7.96 -6.23 15.66
C THR A 297 -7.77 -5.37 16.90
N THR A 298 -8.33 -4.17 16.91
CA THR A 298 -8.25 -3.28 18.07
C THR A 298 -9.12 -3.74 19.25
N ASP A 299 -8.61 -3.54 20.47
CA ASP A 299 -9.37 -3.74 21.70
C ASP A 299 -10.36 -2.59 21.98
N SER A 300 -11.10 -2.65 23.09
CA SER A 300 -12.09 -1.63 23.48
C SER A 300 -11.50 -0.23 23.73
N GLU A 301 -10.18 -0.12 23.85
CA GLU A 301 -9.47 1.15 24.02
C GLU A 301 -8.71 1.54 22.73
N GLY A 302 -9.00 0.88 21.60
CA GLY A 302 -8.39 1.16 20.30
C GLY A 302 -6.96 0.63 20.16
N ARG A 303 -6.47 -0.21 21.08
CA ARG A 303 -5.08 -0.68 21.07
C ARG A 303 -4.94 -2.00 20.33
N PHE A 304 -3.77 -2.20 19.76
CA PHE A 304 -3.36 -3.45 19.11
C PHE A 304 -1.92 -3.78 19.48
N ALA A 305 -1.58 -5.07 19.53
CA ALA A 305 -0.21 -5.51 19.77
C ALA A 305 0.03 -6.91 19.20
N CYS A 306 1.27 -7.16 18.77
CA CYS A 306 1.75 -8.47 18.40
C CYS A 306 3.23 -8.66 18.74
N VAL A 307 3.67 -9.92 18.71
CA VAL A 307 5.07 -10.30 18.89
C VAL A 307 5.57 -10.93 17.60
N TRP A 308 6.59 -10.32 17.02
CA TRP A 308 7.26 -10.80 15.81
C TRP A 308 8.55 -11.55 16.16
N ASN A 309 8.65 -12.80 15.68
CA ASN A 309 9.86 -13.61 15.79
C ASN A 309 10.77 -13.37 14.58
N VAL A 310 11.91 -12.72 14.81
CA VAL A 310 12.76 -12.25 13.73
C VAL A 310 13.67 -13.36 13.21
N LYS A 311 13.51 -13.70 11.93
CA LYS A 311 14.29 -14.74 11.25
C LYS A 311 15.35 -14.19 10.30
N THR A 312 15.10 -12.99 9.77
CA THR A 312 15.95 -12.30 8.81
C THR A 312 17.04 -11.49 9.51
N THR A 313 17.98 -10.95 8.73
CA THR A 313 19.05 -10.08 9.22
C THR A 313 19.14 -8.85 8.32
N GLY A 314 19.67 -7.76 8.85
CA GLY A 314 19.77 -6.49 8.15
C GLY A 314 18.83 -5.45 8.74
N MET A 315 18.41 -4.52 7.90
CA MET A 315 17.52 -3.43 8.28
C MET A 315 16.11 -3.71 7.78
N CYS A 316 15.14 -3.53 8.66
CA CYS A 316 13.72 -3.66 8.34
C CYS A 316 12.98 -2.37 8.69
N TYR A 317 11.98 -2.03 7.90
CA TYR A 317 11.07 -0.93 8.16
C TYR A 317 9.69 -1.47 8.48
N VAL A 318 9.02 -0.89 9.46
CA VAL A 318 7.70 -1.34 9.91
C VAL A 318 6.76 -0.13 10.01
N ARG A 319 5.53 -0.31 9.56
CA ARG A 319 4.42 0.65 9.76
C ARG A 319 3.12 -0.09 10.04
N ALA A 320 2.15 0.60 10.60
CA ALA A 320 0.79 0.14 10.75
C ALA A 320 -0.15 0.99 9.88
N SER A 321 -1.24 0.40 9.42
CA SER A 321 -2.28 1.07 8.66
C SER A 321 -3.66 0.67 9.14
N TRP A 322 -4.59 1.60 9.07
CA TRP A 322 -6.02 1.37 9.20
C TRP A 322 -6.73 2.03 8.02
N SER A 323 -7.66 1.32 7.39
CA SER A 323 -8.38 1.78 6.18
C SER A 323 -9.39 2.90 6.41
N GLY A 324 -9.76 3.14 7.67
CA GLY A 324 -10.85 4.02 8.02
C GLY A 324 -12.19 3.27 7.99
N ASN A 325 -13.27 4.03 8.11
CA ASN A 325 -14.64 3.54 8.06
C ASN A 325 -15.58 4.63 7.50
N GLU A 326 -16.89 4.49 7.68
CA GLU A 326 -17.89 5.45 7.18
C GLU A 326 -17.78 6.84 7.83
N GLU A 327 -17.18 6.95 9.01
CA GLU A 327 -17.05 8.20 9.78
C GLU A 327 -15.64 8.81 9.67
N TYR A 328 -14.61 7.97 9.61
CA TYR A 328 -13.21 8.38 9.71
C TYR A 328 -12.40 7.96 8.49
N ALA A 329 -11.56 8.88 8.01
CA ALA A 329 -10.55 8.58 7.00
C ALA A 329 -9.52 7.60 7.57
N GLY A 330 -9.01 6.72 6.71
CA GLY A 330 -7.89 5.84 7.06
C GLY A 330 -6.62 6.60 7.44
N ALA A 331 -5.71 5.91 8.11
CA ALA A 331 -4.47 6.49 8.59
C ALA A 331 -3.33 5.47 8.60
N ASP A 332 -2.13 5.97 8.33
CA ASP A 332 -0.88 5.21 8.40
C ASP A 332 -0.01 5.76 9.53
N SER A 333 0.75 4.88 10.19
CA SER A 333 1.68 5.27 11.24
C SER A 333 2.95 5.85 10.65
N SER A 334 3.76 6.52 11.48
CA SER A 334 5.17 6.73 11.13
C SER A 334 5.88 5.39 10.89
N ILE A 335 6.90 5.42 10.04
CA ILE A 335 7.75 4.27 9.71
C ILE A 335 8.87 4.15 10.75
N TYR A 336 9.05 2.96 11.30
CA TYR A 336 10.12 2.64 12.26
C TYR A 336 11.15 1.70 11.65
N ALA A 337 12.43 1.97 11.89
CA ALA A 337 13.54 1.14 11.46
C ALA A 337 14.00 0.20 12.59
N ILE A 338 14.16 -1.08 12.28
CA ILE A 338 14.67 -2.13 13.16
C ILE A 338 15.98 -2.65 12.58
N THR A 339 17.03 -2.75 13.41
CA THR A 339 18.33 -3.31 13.01
C THR A 339 18.52 -4.69 13.62
N ILE A 340 18.72 -5.69 12.77
CA ILE A 340 18.83 -7.09 13.16
C ILE A 340 20.23 -7.61 12.80
N VAL A 341 21.03 -7.90 13.82
CA VAL A 341 22.41 -8.36 13.67
C VAL A 341 22.45 -9.88 13.58
N SER A 342 23.18 -10.42 12.60
CA SER A 342 23.38 -11.87 12.47
C SER A 342 24.04 -12.46 13.71
N MET A 343 23.54 -13.60 14.19
CA MET A 343 24.15 -14.34 15.30
C MET A 343 25.61 -14.73 15.01
N LEU A 344 25.93 -15.06 13.75
CA LEU A 344 27.29 -15.38 13.31
C LEU A 344 28.23 -14.17 13.44
N PHE A 345 27.75 -12.98 13.10
CA PHE A 345 28.52 -11.75 13.22
C PHE A 345 28.85 -11.44 14.69
N VAL A 346 27.87 -11.61 15.58
CA VAL A 346 28.07 -11.45 17.02
C VAL A 346 29.10 -12.47 17.55
N LEU A 347 29.02 -13.72 17.12
CA LEU A 347 29.96 -14.76 17.52
C LEU A 347 31.39 -14.46 17.03
N LEU A 348 31.54 -14.03 15.77
CA LEU A 348 32.84 -13.63 15.21
C LEU A 348 33.43 -12.44 15.96
N LEU A 349 32.62 -11.42 16.27
CA LEU A 349 33.06 -10.26 17.05
C LEU A 349 33.52 -10.68 18.46
N ALA A 350 32.79 -11.58 19.12
CA ALA A 350 33.18 -12.11 20.43
C ALA A 350 34.53 -12.85 20.37
N ILE A 351 34.76 -13.69 19.35
CA ILE A 351 36.03 -14.39 19.13
C ILE A 351 37.18 -13.38 18.94
N VAL A 352 36.97 -12.35 18.11
CA VAL A 352 37.98 -11.30 17.88
C VAL A 352 38.31 -10.56 19.18
N ILE A 353 37.30 -10.20 19.97
CA ILE A 353 37.50 -9.54 21.27
C ILE A 353 38.34 -10.43 22.20
N VAL A 354 38.03 -11.73 22.28
CA VAL A 354 38.80 -12.69 23.09
C VAL A 354 40.25 -12.77 22.63
N VAL A 355 40.50 -12.86 21.32
CA VAL A 355 41.86 -12.91 20.75
C VAL A 355 42.64 -11.62 21.08
N VAL A 356 42.01 -10.46 20.95
CA VAL A 356 42.62 -9.16 21.29
C VAL A 356 42.93 -9.08 22.78
N CYS A 357 42.00 -9.50 23.65
CA CYS A 357 42.22 -9.53 25.10
C CYS A 357 43.41 -10.44 25.47
N ILE A 358 43.49 -11.64 24.88
CA ILE A 358 44.64 -12.54 25.06
C ILE A 358 45.94 -11.86 24.60
N GLY A 359 45.93 -11.23 23.43
CA GLY A 359 47.10 -10.51 22.90
C GLY A 359 47.56 -9.36 23.82
N VAL A 360 46.62 -8.60 24.38
CA VAL A 360 46.92 -7.52 25.35
C VAL A 360 47.52 -8.08 26.63
N VAL A 361 46.98 -9.17 27.17
CA VAL A 361 47.52 -9.82 28.38
C VAL A 361 48.96 -10.30 28.13
N ILE A 362 49.22 -10.95 27.00
CA ILE A 362 50.57 -11.40 26.63
C ILE A 362 51.53 -10.21 26.49
N ALA A 363 51.10 -9.11 25.86
CA ALA A 363 51.89 -7.89 25.70
C ALA A 363 52.24 -7.22 27.04
N LEU A 364 51.30 -7.21 27.99
CA LEU A 364 51.54 -6.69 29.35
C LEU A 364 52.52 -7.57 30.12
N MET A 365 52.36 -8.89 30.06
CA MET A 365 53.26 -9.85 30.70
C MET A 365 54.69 -9.79 30.14
N THR A 366 54.84 -9.59 28.83
CA THR A 366 56.16 -9.47 28.19
C THR A 366 56.85 -8.15 28.51
N ARG A 367 56.10 -7.04 28.62
CA ARG A 367 56.65 -5.74 29.06
C ARG A 367 57.11 -5.73 30.51
N GLN A 368 56.44 -6.44 31.41
CA GLN A 368 56.90 -6.59 32.80
C GLN A 368 58.20 -7.40 32.91
N LYS A 369 58.55 -8.20 31.89
CA LYS A 369 59.76 -9.02 31.86
C LYS A 369 60.97 -8.38 31.19
N GLN A 370 60.89 -7.14 30.68
CA GLN A 370 62.09 -6.43 30.20
C GLN A 370 62.95 -5.99 31.41
N PRO A 371 64.20 -6.49 31.55
CA PRO A 371 65.10 -6.04 32.61
C PRO A 371 65.47 -4.56 32.39
N GLN A 372 65.48 -3.76 33.45
CA GLN A 372 66.15 -2.45 33.40
C GLN A 372 67.64 -2.68 33.16
N ILE A 373 68.15 -2.20 32.02
CA ILE A 373 69.59 -2.15 31.75
C ILE A 373 70.16 -1.07 32.68
N PRO A 374 71.12 -1.38 33.57
CA PRO A 374 71.75 -0.37 34.43
C PRO A 374 72.48 0.67 33.56
N GLU A 375 72.33 1.96 33.90
CA GLU A 375 73.12 3.03 33.29
C GLU A 375 74.62 2.76 33.51
N PRO A 376 75.49 2.95 32.49
CA PRO A 376 76.93 2.77 32.67
C PRO A 376 77.46 3.82 33.65
N SER A 377 78.13 3.36 34.71
CA SER A 377 78.84 4.23 35.65
C SER A 377 79.93 5.05 34.93
N PRO A 378 80.12 6.34 35.25
CA PRO A 378 81.14 7.17 34.61
C PRO A 378 82.54 6.61 34.92
N PRO A 379 83.51 6.72 34.01
CA PRO A 379 84.84 6.17 34.21
C PRO A 379 85.56 6.89 35.36
N GLU A 380 86.04 6.10 36.33
CA GLU A 380 87.00 6.55 37.33
C GLU A 380 88.34 6.82 36.64
N ILE A 381 88.91 8.01 36.90
CA ILE A 381 90.25 8.40 36.47
C ILE A 381 91.20 8.15 37.65
N PRO A 382 92.14 7.19 37.56
CA PRO A 382 93.22 7.09 38.54
C PRO A 382 94.39 7.98 38.13
N SER A 383 94.85 8.76 39.10
CA SER A 383 96.00 9.66 39.14
C SER A 383 97.36 8.97 39.07
#